data_AF-C2FX07-F1
#
_entry.id   AF-C2FX07-F1
#
_cell.length_a   1.000
_cell.length_b   1.000
_cell.length_c   1.000
_cell.angle_alpha   90.00
_cell.angle_beta   90.00
_cell.angle_gamma   90.00
#
_symmetry.space_group_name_H-M   'P 1'
#
loop_
_entity.id
_entity.type
_entity.pdbx_description
1 polymer ?
#
loop_
_entity_poly.entity_id
_entity_poly.type
_entity_poly.pdbx_seq_one_letter_code
_entity_poly.pdbx_strand_id
1 'polypeptide(L)'
;MSAVKHAKSYVEDVEFYAEDAGRADLEYLAKMVEAVIAAGATVVNIPDTNGYCLPDQYGAKIKFLKENVKNIDQAIISAHCHNDLGLATANSIAAVQNGARQVECTINGIGERAGNTSLEEVAMILKVHNQVFGGLTSNINSQMFTYISRKVSEMMNMPVQPNKAIVGRNAFAHSSGIHQDGFLKHRETYEIIRPEDVGLLEADIILTARSGRHALKHHLERLGYQLEKEELALTYQRFLVLADAKKDICDEDLVTLVTSRQG
;
A
#
# COMPACT_ATOMS: atom_id res chain seq x y z
N MET A 1 -25.66 23.62 5.33
CA MET A 1 -25.80 23.73 6.80
C MET A 1 -27.02 23.02 7.37
N SER A 2 -28.24 23.23 6.84
CA SER A 2 -29.46 22.60 7.37
C SER A 2 -29.40 21.06 7.40
N ALA A 3 -28.83 20.43 6.36
CA ALA A 3 -28.63 18.98 6.32
C ALA A 3 -27.70 18.48 7.45
N VAL A 4 -26.60 19.18 7.72
CA VAL A 4 -25.65 18.84 8.81
C VAL A 4 -26.35 18.91 10.17
N LYS A 5 -27.09 20.00 10.44
CA LYS A 5 -27.87 20.15 11.69
C LYS A 5 -28.92 19.06 11.85
N HIS A 6 -29.58 18.71 10.74
CA HIS A 6 -30.56 17.64 10.74
C HIS A 6 -29.92 16.29 11.05
N ALA A 7 -28.84 15.91 10.36
CA ALA A 7 -28.09 14.68 10.63
C ALA A 7 -27.61 14.60 12.08
N LYS A 8 -27.06 15.71 12.62
CA LYS A 8 -26.55 15.78 14.00
C LYS A 8 -27.64 15.56 15.07
N SER A 9 -28.91 15.73 14.72
CA SER A 9 -30.02 15.39 15.63
C SER A 9 -30.27 13.89 15.79
N TYR A 10 -29.71 13.06 14.90
CA TYR A 10 -29.86 11.60 14.90
C TYR A 10 -28.58 10.84 15.25
N VAL A 11 -27.41 11.37 14.91
CA VAL A 11 -26.12 10.69 15.09
C VAL A 11 -25.06 11.62 15.66
N GLU A 12 -24.13 11.06 16.42
CA GLU A 12 -23.03 11.81 17.03
C GLU A 12 -21.92 12.13 16.02
N ASP A 13 -21.65 11.26 15.05
CA ASP A 13 -20.62 11.46 14.05
C ASP A 13 -21.23 11.84 12.70
N VAL A 14 -20.86 13.02 12.20
CA VAL A 14 -21.35 13.59 10.95
C VAL A 14 -20.14 14.09 10.15
N GLU A 15 -19.84 13.39 9.07
CA GLU A 15 -18.84 13.81 8.08
C GLU A 15 -19.49 14.69 7.01
N PHE A 16 -18.91 15.88 6.78
CA PHE A 16 -19.26 16.74 5.66
C PHE A 16 -18.23 16.59 4.54
N TYR A 17 -18.69 16.19 3.35
CA TYR A 17 -17.86 16.06 2.16
C TYR A 17 -17.84 17.35 1.33
N ALA A 18 -16.70 18.02 1.29
CA ALA A 18 -16.50 19.24 0.50
C ALA A 18 -16.13 18.91 -0.95
N GLU A 19 -17.11 18.45 -1.74
CA GLU A 19 -16.88 18.07 -3.14
C GLU A 19 -16.13 19.18 -3.93
N ASP A 20 -15.11 18.76 -4.69
CA ASP A 20 -14.24 19.64 -5.50
C ASP A 20 -13.42 20.67 -4.69
N ALA A 21 -13.20 20.45 -3.39
CA ALA A 21 -12.27 21.25 -2.57
C ALA A 21 -10.85 21.31 -3.17
N GLY A 22 -10.48 20.35 -4.03
CA GLY A 22 -9.31 20.36 -4.90
C GLY A 22 -9.05 21.70 -5.63
N ARG A 23 -10.11 22.35 -6.12
CA ARG A 23 -10.03 23.54 -6.99
C ARG A 23 -10.69 24.79 -6.43
N ALA A 24 -11.35 24.69 -5.28
CA ALA A 24 -12.01 25.81 -4.64
C ALA A 24 -11.02 26.90 -4.21
N ASP A 25 -11.48 28.16 -4.23
CA ASP A 25 -10.79 29.26 -3.56
C ASP A 25 -10.61 28.94 -2.07
N LEU A 26 -9.40 29.14 -1.54
CA LEU A 26 -9.03 28.70 -0.19
C LEU A 26 -9.78 29.48 0.89
N GLU A 27 -10.07 30.77 0.67
CA GLU A 27 -10.83 31.56 1.65
C GLU A 27 -12.29 31.13 1.68
N TYR A 28 -12.87 30.85 0.51
CA TYR A 28 -14.22 30.29 0.42
C TYR A 28 -14.30 28.93 1.11
N LEU A 29 -13.34 28.04 0.86
CA LEU A 29 -13.25 26.74 1.51
C LEU A 29 -13.17 26.90 3.04
N ALA A 30 -12.30 27.77 3.55
CA ALA A 30 -12.18 28.01 4.99
C ALA A 30 -13.51 28.50 5.61
N LYS A 31 -14.20 29.47 4.99
CA LYS A 31 -15.51 29.95 5.45
C LYS A 31 -16.56 28.84 5.47
N MET A 32 -16.55 27.97 4.45
CA MET A 32 -17.48 26.85 4.36
C MET A 32 -17.18 25.80 5.44
N VAL A 33 -15.91 25.45 5.65
CA VAL A 33 -15.46 24.55 6.73
C VAL A 33 -15.87 25.10 8.10
N GLU A 34 -15.61 26.39 8.38
CA GLU A 34 -16.01 27.04 9.64
C GLU A 34 -17.53 26.91 9.88
N ALA A 35 -18.33 27.15 8.83
CA ALA A 35 -19.78 27.09 8.89
C ALA A 35 -20.33 25.66 9.06
N VAL A 36 -19.75 24.64 8.42
CA VAL A 36 -20.22 23.24 8.60
C VAL A 36 -19.87 22.71 9.98
N ILE A 37 -18.71 23.07 10.53
CA ILE A 37 -18.33 22.71 11.90
C ILE A 37 -19.30 23.39 12.87
N ALA A 38 -19.59 24.68 12.70
CA ALA A 38 -20.58 25.39 13.52
C ALA A 38 -22.01 24.82 13.37
N ALA A 39 -22.30 24.13 12.27
CA ALA A 39 -23.56 23.43 12.05
C ALA A 39 -23.59 22.02 12.68
N GLY A 40 -22.47 21.52 13.21
CA GLY A 40 -22.38 20.26 13.95
C GLY A 40 -21.59 19.14 13.26
N ALA A 41 -20.91 19.42 12.14
CA ALA A 41 -20.01 18.43 11.52
C ALA A 41 -18.83 18.11 12.46
N THR A 42 -18.58 16.84 12.68
CA THR A 42 -17.47 16.32 13.51
C THR A 42 -16.28 15.90 12.67
N VAL A 43 -16.50 15.65 11.38
CA VAL A 43 -15.46 15.38 10.39
C VAL A 43 -15.73 16.25 9.16
N VAL A 44 -14.66 16.81 8.59
CA VAL A 44 -14.74 17.54 7.32
C VAL A 44 -13.75 16.94 6.34
N ASN A 45 -14.29 16.36 5.27
CA ASN A 45 -13.52 15.74 4.20
C ASN A 45 -13.10 16.78 3.17
N ILE A 46 -11.80 16.79 2.85
CA ILE A 46 -11.21 17.68 1.84
C ILE A 46 -10.71 16.82 0.68
N PRO A 47 -11.51 16.58 -0.36
CA PRO A 47 -11.14 15.67 -1.45
C PRO A 47 -10.23 16.31 -2.52
N ASP A 48 -9.29 15.53 -3.04
CA ASP A 48 -8.66 15.73 -4.36
C ASP A 48 -9.38 14.82 -5.39
N THR A 49 -10.62 15.18 -5.70
CA THR A 49 -11.58 14.36 -6.47
C THR A 49 -11.05 13.93 -7.84
N ASN A 50 -10.23 14.77 -8.47
CA ASN A 50 -9.68 14.51 -9.81
C ASN A 50 -8.26 13.93 -9.78
N GLY A 51 -7.67 13.71 -8.59
CA GLY A 51 -6.30 13.21 -8.43
C GLY A 51 -5.25 14.10 -9.09
N TYR A 52 -5.45 15.42 -9.05
CA TYR A 52 -4.64 16.40 -9.79
C TYR A 52 -3.58 17.10 -8.93
N CYS A 53 -3.83 17.24 -7.62
CA CYS A 53 -2.98 18.07 -6.78
C CYS A 53 -1.58 17.47 -6.64
N LEU A 54 -0.56 18.32 -6.59
CA LEU A 54 0.76 17.91 -6.12
C LEU A 54 0.78 17.84 -4.58
N PRO A 55 1.67 17.01 -3.97
CA PRO A 55 1.72 16.85 -2.51
C PRO A 55 1.87 18.17 -1.75
N ASP A 56 2.76 19.07 -2.20
CA ASP A 56 2.96 20.37 -1.56
C ASP A 56 1.72 21.27 -1.65
N GLN A 57 0.99 21.20 -2.76
CA GLN A 57 -0.24 21.98 -2.97
C GLN A 57 -1.36 21.48 -2.06
N TYR A 58 -1.54 20.16 -1.99
CA TYR A 58 -2.58 19.55 -1.17
C TYR A 58 -2.26 19.72 0.32
N GLY A 59 -1.01 19.49 0.73
CA GLY A 59 -0.54 19.76 2.09
C GLY A 59 -0.71 21.22 2.50
N ALA A 60 -0.35 22.17 1.64
CA ALA A 60 -0.53 23.60 1.91
C ALA A 60 -2.00 23.99 2.10
N LYS A 61 -2.93 23.35 1.38
CA LYS A 61 -4.37 23.55 1.58
C LYS A 61 -4.82 23.07 2.96
N ILE A 62 -4.41 21.88 3.39
CA ILE A 62 -4.75 21.38 4.72
C ILE A 62 -4.18 22.30 5.80
N LYS A 63 -2.92 22.73 5.64
CA LYS A 63 -2.28 23.70 6.53
C LYS A 63 -3.06 25.01 6.61
N PHE A 64 -3.45 25.56 5.46
CA PHE A 64 -4.23 26.79 5.40
C PHE A 64 -5.54 26.67 6.18
N LEU A 65 -6.26 25.54 6.03
CA LEU A 65 -7.49 25.30 6.79
C LEU A 65 -7.22 25.20 8.30
N LYS A 66 -6.17 24.49 8.71
CA LYS A 66 -5.75 24.41 10.12
C LYS A 66 -5.38 25.77 10.71
N GLU A 67 -4.87 26.70 9.93
CA GLU A 67 -4.45 28.04 10.39
C GLU A 67 -5.57 29.09 10.33
N ASN A 68 -6.54 28.96 9.43
CA ASN A 68 -7.50 30.03 9.11
C ASN A 68 -8.96 29.74 9.50
N VAL A 69 -9.30 28.50 9.88
CA VAL A 69 -10.64 28.15 10.36
C VAL A 69 -10.67 28.21 11.88
N LYS A 70 -11.47 29.13 12.45
CA LYS A 70 -11.39 29.45 13.90
C LYS A 70 -11.80 28.31 14.83
N ASN A 71 -12.74 27.48 14.39
CA ASN A 71 -13.28 26.34 15.14
C ASN A 71 -12.75 25.00 14.64
N ILE A 72 -11.62 24.99 13.92
CA ILE A 72 -11.10 23.79 13.25
C ILE A 72 -10.80 22.62 14.19
N ASP A 73 -10.48 22.90 15.45
CA ASP A 73 -10.17 21.86 16.45
C ASP A 73 -11.43 21.16 17.01
N GLN A 74 -12.62 21.59 16.61
CA GLN A 74 -13.89 20.93 16.96
C GLN A 74 -14.27 19.81 15.98
N ALA A 75 -13.51 19.64 14.88
CA ALA A 75 -13.71 18.59 13.90
C ALA A 75 -12.40 17.96 13.41
N ILE A 76 -12.48 16.72 12.97
CA ILE A 76 -11.37 16.03 12.32
C ILE A 76 -11.32 16.46 10.86
N ILE A 77 -10.12 16.82 10.38
CA ILE A 77 -9.88 16.98 8.95
C ILE A 77 -9.54 15.63 8.33
N SER A 78 -10.37 15.23 7.38
CA SER A 78 -10.28 14.00 6.61
C SER A 78 -9.74 14.28 5.21
N ALA A 79 -8.77 13.47 4.77
CA ALA A 79 -8.19 13.56 3.43
C ALA A 79 -8.74 12.44 2.55
N HIS A 80 -9.15 12.77 1.32
CA HIS A 80 -9.60 11.80 0.32
C HIS A 80 -8.91 12.10 -1.01
N CYS A 81 -7.92 11.30 -1.40
CA CYS A 81 -7.16 11.55 -2.63
C CYS A 81 -7.39 10.44 -3.65
N HIS A 82 -7.74 10.84 -4.88
CA HIS A 82 -7.74 9.98 -6.06
C HIS A 82 -6.34 9.88 -6.68
N ASN A 83 -6.12 8.82 -7.47
CA ASN A 83 -4.79 8.41 -7.93
C ASN A 83 -4.54 8.63 -9.44
N ASP A 84 -5.29 9.53 -10.09
CA ASP A 84 -5.20 9.78 -11.54
C ASP A 84 -3.77 10.12 -12.03
N LEU A 85 -2.96 10.81 -11.22
CA LEU A 85 -1.54 11.09 -11.49
C LEU A 85 -0.55 10.19 -10.73
N GLY A 86 -1.03 9.16 -10.02
CA GLY A 86 -0.18 8.29 -9.19
C GLY A 86 0.29 8.91 -7.88
N LEU A 87 -0.37 9.98 -7.41
CA LEU A 87 0.06 10.77 -6.26
C LEU A 87 -0.84 10.62 -5.02
N ALA A 88 -1.85 9.75 -5.02
CA ALA A 88 -2.85 9.67 -3.94
C ALA A 88 -2.22 9.41 -2.57
N THR A 89 -1.34 8.41 -2.47
CA THR A 89 -0.61 8.09 -1.24
C THR A 89 0.24 9.26 -0.77
N ALA A 90 0.98 9.92 -1.67
CA ALA A 90 1.83 11.06 -1.34
C ALA A 90 1.01 12.26 -0.85
N ASN A 91 -0.11 12.57 -1.51
CA ASN A 91 -1.03 13.64 -1.12
C ASN A 91 -1.65 13.37 0.26
N SER A 92 -2.12 12.14 0.50
CA SER A 92 -2.66 11.75 1.80
C SER A 92 -1.64 11.86 2.93
N ILE A 93 -0.38 11.50 2.68
CA ILE A 93 0.70 11.71 3.65
C ILE A 93 0.99 13.20 3.88
N ALA A 94 1.02 14.02 2.82
CA ALA A 94 1.20 15.46 2.94
C ALA A 94 0.07 16.12 3.76
N ALA A 95 -1.17 15.63 3.64
CA ALA A 95 -2.27 16.07 4.48
C ALA A 95 -2.06 15.73 5.97
N VAL A 96 -1.61 14.51 6.29
CA VAL A 96 -1.31 14.10 7.67
C VAL A 96 -0.21 14.98 8.28
N GLN A 97 0.85 15.26 7.52
CA GLN A 97 1.93 16.17 7.94
C GLN A 97 1.42 17.57 8.30
N ASN A 98 0.37 18.02 7.62
CA ASN A 98 -0.21 19.36 7.79
C ASN A 98 -1.45 19.38 8.70
N GLY A 99 -1.73 18.29 9.41
CA GLY A 99 -2.72 18.27 10.49
C GLY A 99 -4.00 17.46 10.23
N ALA A 100 -4.14 16.81 9.08
CA ALA A 100 -5.22 15.84 8.88
C ALA A 100 -5.07 14.66 9.86
N ARG A 101 -6.19 14.13 10.34
CA ARG A 101 -6.23 13.02 11.31
C ARG A 101 -7.11 11.85 10.87
N GLN A 102 -7.71 11.95 9.69
CA GLN A 102 -8.37 10.87 8.99
C GLN A 102 -7.90 10.83 7.54
N VAL A 103 -7.73 9.62 7.00
CA VAL A 103 -7.40 9.39 5.59
C VAL A 103 -8.38 8.36 5.06
N GLU A 104 -9.17 8.74 4.08
CA GLU A 104 -10.01 7.82 3.33
C GLU A 104 -9.18 7.08 2.30
N CYS A 105 -9.25 5.76 2.35
CA CYS A 105 -8.42 4.87 1.56
C CYS A 105 -9.14 3.56 1.31
N THR A 106 -8.61 2.77 0.37
CA THR A 106 -9.16 1.48 -0.01
C THR A 106 -8.06 0.43 -0.06
N ILE A 107 -8.44 -0.83 0.15
CA ILE A 107 -7.53 -1.96 -0.06
C ILE A 107 -7.16 -2.02 -1.53
N ASN A 108 -5.88 -2.20 -1.83
CA ASN A 108 -5.33 -2.23 -3.17
C ASN A 108 -5.41 -0.89 -3.94
N GLY A 109 -5.92 0.17 -3.32
CA GLY A 109 -6.17 1.46 -3.98
C GLY A 109 -7.33 1.41 -4.98
N ILE A 110 -8.26 0.45 -4.85
CA ILE A 110 -9.43 0.39 -5.74
C ILE A 110 -10.32 1.63 -5.60
N GLY A 111 -11.00 2.02 -6.67
CA GLY A 111 -11.88 3.19 -6.68
C GLY A 111 -12.23 3.57 -8.10
N GLU A 112 -12.82 4.76 -8.27
CA GLU A 112 -13.09 5.27 -9.61
C GLU A 112 -11.79 5.53 -10.39
N ARG A 113 -11.83 5.28 -11.71
CA ARG A 113 -10.72 5.55 -12.65
C ARG A 113 -9.42 4.85 -12.24
N ALA A 114 -8.37 5.61 -11.89
CA ALA A 114 -7.09 5.09 -11.42
C ALA A 114 -7.12 4.67 -9.94
N GLY A 115 -8.24 4.89 -9.26
CA GLY A 115 -8.47 4.46 -7.88
C GLY A 115 -8.23 5.55 -6.84
N ASN A 116 -8.21 5.11 -5.58
CA ASN A 116 -8.07 5.94 -4.40
C ASN A 116 -6.72 5.69 -3.72
N THR A 117 -6.45 6.45 -2.66
CA THR A 117 -5.33 6.20 -1.76
C THR A 117 -5.34 4.75 -1.26
N SER A 118 -4.19 4.08 -1.32
CA SER A 118 -4.05 2.70 -0.86
C SER A 118 -3.87 2.63 0.65
N LEU A 119 -4.74 1.89 1.34
CA LEU A 119 -4.73 1.80 2.80
C LEU A 119 -3.42 1.20 3.33
N GLU A 120 -2.96 0.11 2.71
CA GLU A 120 -1.75 -0.59 3.08
C GLU A 120 -0.49 0.25 2.93
N GLU A 121 -0.45 1.17 1.95
CA GLU A 121 0.70 2.05 1.72
C GLU A 121 0.77 3.13 2.81
N VAL A 122 -0.34 3.85 3.05
CA VAL A 122 -0.38 4.89 4.09
C VAL A 122 -0.12 4.32 5.48
N ALA A 123 -0.72 3.18 5.81
CA ALA A 123 -0.53 2.54 7.10
C ALA A 123 0.94 2.12 7.32
N MET A 124 1.60 1.56 6.31
CA MET A 124 3.01 1.17 6.42
C MET A 124 3.94 2.39 6.44
N ILE A 125 3.66 3.46 5.71
CA ILE A 125 4.43 4.72 5.80
C ILE A 125 4.37 5.27 7.23
N LEU A 126 3.18 5.36 7.84
CA LEU A 126 3.03 5.83 9.22
C LEU A 126 3.73 4.91 10.22
N LYS A 127 3.69 3.59 10.01
CA LYS A 127 4.36 2.61 10.88
C LYS A 127 5.89 2.73 10.81
N VAL A 128 6.46 2.82 9.61
CA VAL A 128 7.91 2.90 9.38
C VAL A 128 8.47 4.26 9.81
N HIS A 129 7.75 5.34 9.55
CA HIS A 129 8.20 6.71 9.81
C HIS A 129 7.54 7.37 11.03
N ASN A 130 6.98 6.59 11.96
CA ASN A 130 6.21 7.08 13.11
C ASN A 130 6.85 8.29 13.83
N GLN A 131 8.17 8.26 14.03
CA GLN A 131 8.90 9.36 14.70
C GLN A 131 8.83 10.68 13.92
N VAL A 132 8.90 10.63 12.59
CA VAL A 132 8.79 11.81 11.72
C VAL A 132 7.39 12.44 11.83
N PHE A 133 6.38 11.61 12.07
CA PHE A 133 5.00 12.04 12.29
C PHE A 133 4.68 12.36 13.75
N GLY A 134 5.69 12.60 14.60
CA GLY A 134 5.48 12.98 16.00
C GLY A 134 4.82 11.90 16.86
N GLY A 135 5.03 10.63 16.50
CA GLY A 135 4.47 9.50 17.25
C GLY A 135 3.10 9.02 16.75
N LEU A 136 2.56 9.58 15.66
CA LEU A 136 1.26 9.15 15.13
C LEU A 136 1.23 7.65 14.78
N THR A 137 0.20 6.98 15.27
CA THR A 137 -0.08 5.55 15.01
C THR A 137 -1.51 5.37 14.52
N SER A 138 -1.79 4.20 13.95
CA SER A 138 -3.14 3.72 13.72
C SER A 138 -3.33 2.37 14.41
N ASN A 139 -4.59 1.96 14.61
CA ASN A 139 -4.92 0.64 15.15
C ASN A 139 -5.02 -0.45 14.05
N ILE A 140 -4.43 -0.20 12.87
CA ILE A 140 -4.52 -1.12 11.74
C ILE A 140 -3.59 -2.33 11.99
N ASN A 141 -4.17 -3.53 11.92
CA ASN A 141 -3.37 -4.76 11.92
C ASN A 141 -2.77 -5.00 10.53
N SER A 142 -1.53 -4.53 10.33
CA SER A 142 -0.83 -4.66 9.05
C SER A 142 -0.59 -6.12 8.63
N GLN A 143 -0.57 -7.07 9.57
CA GLN A 143 -0.42 -8.50 9.26
C GLN A 143 -1.61 -9.07 8.48
N MET A 144 -2.71 -8.34 8.35
CA MET A 144 -3.86 -8.74 7.54
C MET A 144 -3.78 -8.28 6.09
N PHE A 145 -2.80 -7.43 5.71
CA PHE A 145 -2.77 -6.81 4.38
C PHE A 145 -2.69 -7.82 3.25
N THR A 146 -1.82 -8.82 3.34
CA THR A 146 -1.72 -9.86 2.30
C THR A 146 -3.03 -10.63 2.13
N TYR A 147 -3.67 -11.00 3.25
CA TYR A 147 -4.94 -11.72 3.23
C TYR A 147 -6.07 -10.89 2.61
N ILE A 148 -6.26 -9.65 3.10
CA ILE A 148 -7.37 -8.81 2.65
C ILE A 148 -7.16 -8.34 1.20
N SER A 149 -5.92 -8.08 0.79
CA SER A 149 -5.56 -7.75 -0.59
C SER A 149 -5.98 -8.87 -1.55
N ARG A 150 -5.66 -10.14 -1.22
CA ARG A 150 -6.08 -11.31 -2.00
C ARG A 150 -7.60 -11.43 -2.06
N LYS A 151 -8.28 -11.27 -0.93
CA LYS A 151 -9.76 -11.33 -0.87
C LYS A 151 -10.42 -10.28 -1.74
N VAL A 152 -9.94 -9.03 -1.68
CA VAL A 152 -10.47 -7.95 -2.53
C VAL A 152 -10.18 -8.21 -4.01
N SER A 153 -8.98 -8.72 -4.34
CA SER A 153 -8.62 -9.08 -5.72
C SER A 153 -9.54 -10.17 -6.28
N GLU A 154 -9.81 -11.23 -5.50
CA GLU A 154 -10.74 -12.31 -5.84
C GLU A 154 -12.17 -11.80 -6.05
N MET A 155 -12.69 -11.01 -5.09
CA MET A 155 -14.09 -10.54 -5.10
C MET A 155 -14.37 -9.52 -6.21
N MET A 156 -13.40 -8.65 -6.50
CA MET A 156 -13.53 -7.61 -7.52
C MET A 156 -13.10 -8.09 -8.90
N ASN A 157 -12.54 -9.29 -9.01
CA ASN A 157 -11.89 -9.80 -10.22
C ASN A 157 -10.86 -8.80 -10.80
N MET A 158 -10.07 -8.18 -9.91
CA MET A 158 -9.04 -7.20 -10.23
C MET A 158 -7.69 -7.70 -9.71
N PRO A 159 -6.84 -8.30 -10.57
CA PRO A 159 -5.53 -8.79 -10.17
C PRO A 159 -4.63 -7.69 -9.60
N VAL A 160 -3.90 -8.01 -8.53
CA VAL A 160 -2.90 -7.09 -7.96
C VAL A 160 -1.66 -7.05 -8.85
N GLN A 161 -1.16 -5.85 -9.14
CA GLN A 161 0.08 -5.70 -9.90
C GLN A 161 1.25 -6.36 -9.15
N PRO A 162 2.10 -7.17 -9.82
CA PRO A 162 3.21 -7.86 -9.16
C PRO A 162 4.13 -6.94 -8.35
N ASN A 163 4.39 -5.74 -8.85
CA ASN A 163 5.26 -4.73 -8.25
C ASN A 163 4.51 -3.68 -7.42
N LYS A 164 3.24 -3.91 -7.06
CA LYS A 164 2.52 -3.02 -6.15
C LYS A 164 3.22 -2.96 -4.80
N ALA A 165 3.34 -1.75 -4.25
CA ALA A 165 3.90 -1.54 -2.93
C ALA A 165 3.14 -2.35 -1.85
N ILE A 166 3.88 -2.85 -0.86
CA ILE A 166 3.39 -3.58 0.32
C ILE A 166 2.79 -4.97 0.05
N VAL A 167 1.94 -5.15 -0.96
CA VAL A 167 1.17 -6.39 -1.18
C VAL A 167 1.43 -7.06 -2.54
N GLY A 168 2.21 -6.44 -3.42
CA GLY A 168 2.61 -7.05 -4.69
C GLY A 168 3.51 -8.27 -4.46
N ARG A 169 3.34 -9.31 -5.26
CA ARG A 169 4.12 -10.57 -5.15
C ARG A 169 5.65 -10.35 -5.25
N ASN A 170 6.08 -9.27 -5.90
CA ASN A 170 7.49 -8.90 -6.05
C ASN A 170 7.98 -7.91 -4.98
N ALA A 171 7.11 -7.42 -4.07
CA ALA A 171 7.45 -6.35 -3.12
C ALA A 171 8.56 -6.73 -2.14
N PHE A 172 8.75 -8.03 -1.88
CA PHE A 172 9.79 -8.58 -0.99
C PHE A 172 10.74 -9.54 -1.73
N ALA A 173 10.67 -9.57 -3.06
CA ALA A 173 11.47 -10.49 -3.86
C ALA A 173 12.84 -9.88 -4.22
N HIS A 174 13.89 -10.67 -4.07
CA HIS A 174 15.28 -10.28 -4.36
C HIS A 174 15.82 -11.03 -5.58
N SER A 175 15.92 -10.35 -6.73
CA SER A 175 16.23 -10.99 -8.02
C SER A 175 17.68 -10.87 -8.51
N SER A 176 18.50 -9.98 -7.94
CA SER A 176 19.91 -9.82 -8.35
C SER A 176 20.86 -10.56 -7.40
N GLY A 177 21.88 -11.25 -7.93
CA GLY A 177 22.81 -12.04 -7.13
C GLY A 177 23.62 -11.22 -6.11
N ILE A 178 23.86 -9.93 -6.39
CA ILE A 178 24.51 -8.99 -5.46
C ILE A 178 23.54 -8.61 -4.32
N HIS A 179 22.26 -8.42 -4.62
CA HIS A 179 21.25 -8.14 -3.58
C HIS A 179 20.95 -9.39 -2.75
N GLN A 180 21.04 -10.59 -3.32
CA GLN A 180 20.91 -11.85 -2.58
C GLN A 180 22.08 -12.07 -1.61
N ASP A 181 23.32 -11.84 -2.05
CA ASP A 181 24.51 -11.93 -1.16
C ASP A 181 24.51 -10.83 -0.08
N GLY A 182 24.05 -9.61 -0.42
CA GLY A 182 23.84 -8.52 0.54
C GLY A 182 22.74 -8.80 1.56
N PHE A 183 21.60 -9.36 1.13
CA PHE A 183 20.49 -9.78 1.99
C PHE A 183 20.93 -10.84 3.00
N LEU A 184 21.69 -11.84 2.56
CA LEU A 184 22.22 -12.90 3.43
C LEU A 184 23.21 -12.38 4.48
N LYS A 185 23.87 -11.24 4.23
CA LYS A 185 24.86 -10.64 5.13
C LYS A 185 24.27 -9.59 6.08
N HIS A 186 23.37 -8.72 5.60
CA HIS A 186 22.76 -7.64 6.38
C HIS A 186 21.31 -7.34 5.93
N ARG A 187 20.35 -8.12 6.45
CA ARG A 187 18.92 -8.01 6.13
C ARG A 187 18.32 -6.61 6.37
N GLU A 188 18.71 -5.95 7.46
CA GLU A 188 18.22 -4.61 7.85
C GLU A 188 18.65 -3.49 6.90
N THR A 189 19.71 -3.69 6.10
CA THR A 189 20.20 -2.66 5.17
C THR A 189 19.35 -2.57 3.90
N TYR A 190 18.55 -3.60 3.59
CA TYR A 190 17.77 -3.69 2.35
C TYR A 190 16.26 -3.79 2.57
N GLU A 191 15.80 -4.23 3.75
CA GLU A 191 14.38 -4.35 4.09
C GLU A 191 13.94 -3.31 5.12
N ILE A 192 13.27 -2.24 4.67
CA ILE A 192 12.61 -1.26 5.55
C ILE A 192 11.32 -1.80 6.19
N ILE A 193 10.79 -2.91 5.67
CA ILE A 193 9.59 -3.61 6.11
C ILE A 193 9.87 -5.10 5.99
N ARG A 194 9.57 -5.90 7.02
CA ARG A 194 9.68 -7.35 6.92
C ARG A 194 8.41 -7.94 6.30
N PRO A 195 8.50 -9.04 5.52
CA PRO A 195 7.32 -9.72 4.98
C PRO A 195 6.28 -10.07 6.06
N GLU A 196 6.75 -10.47 7.23
CA GLU A 196 5.89 -10.85 8.36
C GLU A 196 5.10 -9.67 8.93
N ASP A 197 5.57 -8.43 8.72
CA ASP A 197 4.87 -7.22 9.14
C ASP A 197 3.61 -6.95 8.31
N VAL A 198 3.50 -7.56 7.11
CA VAL A 198 2.37 -7.41 6.19
C VAL A 198 1.57 -8.71 5.99
N GLY A 199 1.88 -9.75 6.76
CA GLY A 199 1.19 -11.04 6.74
C GLY A 199 1.70 -12.02 5.69
N LEU A 200 2.91 -11.82 5.16
CA LEU A 200 3.61 -12.83 4.37
C LEU A 200 4.38 -13.73 5.33
N LEU A 201 4.19 -15.05 5.18
CA LEU A 201 4.88 -16.03 6.03
C LEU A 201 6.38 -16.11 5.71
N GLU A 202 6.78 -15.92 4.45
CA GLU A 202 8.18 -15.83 4.01
C GLU A 202 8.29 -14.92 2.76
N ALA A 203 9.45 -14.26 2.59
CA ALA A 203 9.80 -13.59 1.32
C ALA A 203 10.02 -14.65 0.23
N ASP A 204 9.17 -14.69 -0.80
CA ASP A 204 9.38 -15.60 -1.94
C ASP A 204 10.63 -15.18 -2.72
N ILE A 205 11.59 -16.09 -2.86
CA ILE A 205 12.74 -15.90 -3.76
C ILE A 205 12.28 -16.21 -5.17
N ILE A 206 11.87 -15.19 -5.94
CA ILE A 206 11.44 -15.43 -7.32
C ILE A 206 12.57 -16.07 -8.13
N LEU A 207 12.31 -17.26 -8.66
CA LEU A 207 13.23 -17.99 -9.51
C LEU A 207 13.18 -17.44 -10.93
N THR A 208 14.33 -17.01 -11.44
CA THR A 208 14.54 -16.53 -12.80
C THR A 208 15.77 -17.21 -13.42
N ALA A 209 16.02 -17.02 -14.71
CA ALA A 209 17.24 -17.52 -15.37
C ALA A 209 18.55 -16.99 -14.74
N ARG A 210 18.47 -15.96 -13.88
CA ARG A 210 19.60 -15.40 -13.14
C ARG A 210 19.73 -15.95 -11.72
N SER A 211 18.76 -16.75 -11.26
CA SER A 211 18.78 -17.31 -9.91
C SER A 211 19.86 -18.39 -9.78
N GLY A 212 20.59 -18.35 -8.67
CA GLY A 212 21.66 -19.30 -8.37
C GLY A 212 21.13 -20.66 -7.89
N ARG A 213 22.00 -21.67 -7.85
CA ARG A 213 21.69 -23.03 -7.36
C ARG A 213 21.11 -23.05 -5.95
N HIS A 214 21.57 -22.16 -5.07
CA HIS A 214 21.08 -22.07 -3.70
C HIS A 214 19.61 -21.64 -3.63
N ALA A 215 19.19 -20.70 -4.48
CA ALA A 215 17.80 -20.26 -4.58
C ALA A 215 16.89 -21.40 -5.06
N LEU A 216 17.30 -22.13 -6.10
CA LEU A 216 16.55 -23.30 -6.58
C LEU A 216 16.44 -24.38 -5.48
N LYS A 217 17.55 -24.68 -4.79
CA LYS A 217 17.57 -25.66 -3.70
C LYS A 217 16.56 -25.29 -2.60
N HIS A 218 16.57 -24.04 -2.15
CA HIS A 218 15.66 -23.54 -1.12
C HIS A 218 14.17 -23.75 -1.49
N HIS A 219 13.79 -23.44 -2.74
CA HIS A 219 12.41 -23.66 -3.21
C HIS A 219 12.03 -25.14 -3.25
N LEU A 220 12.94 -26.00 -3.72
CA LEU A 220 12.67 -27.44 -3.76
C LEU A 220 12.52 -28.02 -2.35
N GLU A 221 13.35 -27.58 -1.38
CA GLU A 221 13.23 -27.97 0.02
C GLU A 221 11.91 -27.50 0.65
N ARG A 222 11.47 -26.27 0.35
CA ARG A 222 10.14 -25.76 0.75
C ARG A 222 8.99 -26.62 0.20
N LEU A 223 9.14 -27.14 -1.01
CA LEU A 223 8.18 -28.05 -1.64
C LEU A 223 8.30 -29.51 -1.16
N GLY A 224 9.19 -29.80 -0.21
CA GLY A 224 9.41 -31.13 0.34
C GLY A 224 10.37 -32.01 -0.47
N TYR A 225 11.08 -31.46 -1.45
CA TYR A 225 12.08 -32.18 -2.26
C TYR A 225 13.50 -31.89 -1.76
N GLN A 226 14.14 -32.92 -1.20
CA GLN A 226 15.57 -32.87 -0.89
C GLN A 226 16.35 -33.59 -2.00
N LEU A 227 17.19 -32.83 -2.72
CA LEU A 227 18.03 -33.37 -3.78
C LEU A 227 19.48 -33.43 -3.33
N GLU A 228 20.12 -34.56 -3.64
CA GLU A 228 21.56 -34.71 -3.51
C GLU A 228 22.30 -33.77 -4.47
N LYS A 229 23.57 -33.47 -4.15
CA LYS A 229 24.38 -32.47 -4.87
C LYS A 229 24.40 -32.66 -6.39
N GLU A 230 24.50 -33.90 -6.84
CA GLU A 230 24.56 -34.26 -8.26
C GLU A 230 23.20 -34.09 -8.95
N GLU A 231 22.12 -34.49 -8.28
CA GLU A 231 20.75 -34.33 -8.78
C GLU A 231 20.32 -32.86 -8.83
N LEU A 232 20.72 -32.07 -7.83
CA LEU A 232 20.51 -30.63 -7.83
C LEU A 232 21.25 -29.97 -9.01
N ALA A 233 22.46 -30.42 -9.34
CA ALA A 233 23.22 -29.88 -10.47
C ALA A 233 22.53 -30.16 -11.81
N LEU A 234 21.97 -31.37 -12.01
CA LEU A 234 21.21 -31.73 -13.20
C LEU A 234 19.87 -30.97 -13.29
N THR A 235 19.15 -30.89 -12.17
CA THR A 235 17.89 -30.12 -12.07
C THR A 235 18.13 -28.64 -12.32
N TYR A 236 19.27 -28.09 -11.87
CA TYR A 236 19.63 -26.70 -12.14
C TYR A 236 19.81 -26.40 -13.63
N GLN A 237 20.40 -27.31 -14.41
CA GLN A 237 20.54 -27.10 -15.86
C GLN A 237 19.18 -27.06 -16.55
N ARG A 238 18.27 -27.99 -16.18
CA ARG A 238 16.90 -28.01 -16.70
C ARG A 238 16.11 -26.77 -16.28
N PHE A 239 16.32 -26.32 -15.05
CA PHE A 239 15.75 -25.08 -14.54
C PHE A 239 16.19 -23.86 -15.37
N LEU A 240 17.49 -23.73 -15.71
CA LEU A 240 17.96 -22.62 -16.53
C LEU A 240 17.28 -22.58 -17.90
N VAL A 241 17.12 -23.74 -18.55
CA VAL A 241 16.40 -23.84 -19.83
C VAL A 241 14.94 -23.43 -19.67
N LEU A 242 14.27 -23.92 -18.62
CA LEU A 242 12.88 -23.58 -18.35
C LEU A 242 12.69 -22.09 -18.04
N ALA A 243 13.58 -21.51 -17.22
CA ALA A 243 13.52 -20.12 -16.80
C ALA A 243 13.92 -19.12 -17.91
N ASP A 244 14.68 -19.57 -18.91
CA ASP A 244 14.95 -18.78 -20.12
C ASP A 244 13.74 -18.78 -21.07
N ALA A 245 13.01 -19.90 -21.14
CA ALA A 245 11.80 -20.04 -21.94
C ALA A 245 10.55 -19.42 -21.29
N LYS A 246 10.45 -19.47 -19.96
CA LYS A 246 9.28 -19.02 -19.17
C LYS A 246 9.72 -17.96 -18.16
N LYS A 247 9.18 -16.74 -18.30
CA LYS A 247 9.55 -15.59 -17.45
C LYS A 247 9.17 -15.75 -15.97
N ASP A 248 8.05 -16.41 -15.69
CA ASP A 248 7.56 -16.67 -14.33
C ASP A 248 7.52 -18.19 -14.09
N ILE A 249 8.41 -18.67 -13.22
CA ILE A 249 8.44 -20.06 -12.78
C ILE A 249 7.55 -20.19 -11.53
N CYS A 250 6.56 -21.07 -11.57
CA CYS A 250 5.69 -21.38 -10.44
C CYS A 250 6.08 -22.71 -9.76
N ASP A 251 5.50 -22.98 -8.59
CA ASP A 251 5.79 -24.20 -7.83
C ASP A 251 5.45 -25.47 -8.64
N GLU A 252 4.39 -25.46 -9.47
CA GLU A 252 4.07 -26.62 -10.33
C GLU A 252 5.16 -26.90 -11.38
N ASP A 253 5.81 -25.87 -11.91
CA ASP A 253 6.94 -26.03 -12.83
C ASP A 253 8.13 -26.72 -12.14
N LEU A 254 8.39 -26.34 -10.89
CA LEU A 254 9.46 -26.93 -10.09
C LEU A 254 9.17 -28.39 -9.77
N VAL A 255 7.95 -28.71 -9.34
CA VAL A 255 7.52 -30.10 -9.14
C VAL A 255 7.69 -30.90 -10.42
N THR A 256 7.29 -30.34 -11.56
CA THR A 256 7.47 -30.99 -12.87
C THR A 256 8.94 -31.23 -13.20
N LEU A 257 9.83 -30.27 -12.92
CA LEU A 257 11.28 -30.42 -13.11
C LEU A 257 11.87 -31.58 -12.30
N VAL A 258 11.39 -31.82 -11.08
CA VAL A 258 11.92 -32.92 -10.24
C VAL A 258 11.23 -34.26 -10.53
N THR A 259 9.93 -34.25 -10.79
CA THR A 259 9.13 -35.46 -11.01
C THR A 259 9.24 -36.02 -12.41
N SER A 260 9.62 -35.19 -13.40
CA SER A 260 10.03 -35.67 -14.72
C SER A 260 11.41 -36.36 -14.63
N ARG A 261 11.41 -37.60 -14.11
CA ARG A 261 12.52 -38.53 -14.28
C ARG A 261 12.19 -39.52 -15.41
N GLN A 262 13.06 -39.46 -16.43
CA GLN A 262 13.36 -40.49 -17.42
C GLN A 262 12.27 -40.83 -18.45
N GLY A 263 12.37 -40.16 -19.60
CA GLY A 263 12.35 -40.85 -20.88
C GLY A 263 13.79 -41.05 -21.34
#